data_AF-A0A3D3A712-F1
#
_entry.id   AF-A0A3D3A712-F1
#
_cell.length_a   1.000
_cell.length_b   1.000
_cell.length_c   1.000
_cell.angle_alpha   90.00
_cell.angle_beta   90.00
_cell.angle_gamma   90.00
#
_symmetry.space_group_name_H-M   'P 1'
#
loop_
_entity.id
_entity.type
_entity.pdbx_description
1 polymer ?
#
loop_
_entity_poly.entity_id
_entity_poly.type
_entity_poly.pdbx_seq_one_letter_code
_entity_poly.pdbx_strand_id
1 'polypeptide(L)'
;MKEHTLMRSAILLFWTLFWGLSVVDKIIPDVQHLWVGKDFFALFVKFFASLGLKDSLFPTVALAGVSGLEALNFTMYAVALWALWRGRNAQAEVWFFRGIFTSMGLFSLFSIADQVFGDRFQLLEHGLFWVILLCSWILFKFFAAESERVVDLGTTRGAVVLGLGLTLAATWSIRDFSASTFDAGSQPVPGEEVVEGVWKFDFPFLADKLVWERTVNAFTEAHPELEVTYIYTGPSELNAKKKTHLLLYVFTEPRQDH
;
A
#
# COMPACT_ATOMS: atom_id res chain seq x y z
N MET A 1 -5.76 39.08 9.06
CA MET A 1 -7.04 38.38 9.37
C MET A 1 -7.63 37.63 8.17
N LYS A 2 -7.93 38.28 7.03
CA LYS A 2 -8.49 37.60 5.85
C LYS A 2 -7.54 36.57 5.22
N GLU A 3 -6.25 36.90 5.13
CA GLU A 3 -5.20 36.04 4.56
C GLU A 3 -5.00 34.74 5.37
N HIS A 4 -5.05 34.83 6.70
CA HIS A 4 -4.94 33.66 7.59
C HIS A 4 -6.12 32.71 7.40
N THR A 5 -7.34 33.24 7.33
CA THR A 5 -8.54 32.43 7.07
C THR A 5 -8.52 31.83 5.66
N LEU A 6 -8.00 32.57 4.67
CA LEU A 6 -7.82 32.06 3.31
C LEU A 6 -6.84 30.88 3.29
N MET A 7 -5.70 31.00 3.97
CA MET A 7 -4.70 29.92 4.04
C MET A 7 -5.25 28.68 4.76
N ARG A 8 -5.94 28.86 5.89
CA ARG A 8 -6.62 27.77 6.61
C ARG A 8 -7.69 27.10 5.73
N SER A 9 -8.42 27.88 4.94
CA SER A 9 -9.42 27.37 4.00
C SER A 9 -8.77 26.59 2.86
N ALA A 10 -7.65 27.06 2.32
CA ALA A 10 -6.92 26.38 1.25
C ALA A 10 -6.41 25.01 1.70
N ILE A 11 -5.85 24.91 2.91
CA ILE A 11 -5.41 23.64 3.52
C ILE A 11 -6.58 22.66 3.63
N LEU A 12 -7.71 23.11 4.19
CA LEU A 12 -8.89 22.26 4.35
C LEU A 12 -9.51 21.86 3.01
N LEU A 13 -9.57 22.78 2.04
CA LEU A 13 -10.07 22.51 0.70
C LEU A 13 -9.22 21.44 0.02
N PHE A 14 -7.89 21.57 0.08
CA PHE A 14 -6.96 20.59 -0.48
C PHE A 14 -7.24 19.18 0.06
N TRP A 15 -7.27 19.02 1.39
CA TRP A 15 -7.48 17.70 2.00
C TRP A 15 -8.91 17.17 1.78
N THR A 16 -9.92 18.05 1.75
CA THR A 16 -11.30 17.65 1.43
C THR A 16 -11.38 17.12 0.00
N LEU A 17 -10.76 17.80 -0.96
CA LEU A 17 -10.72 17.36 -2.35
C LEU A 17 -9.90 16.08 -2.51
N PHE A 18 -8.75 15.98 -1.85
CA PHE A 18 -7.90 14.78 -1.90
C PHE A 18 -8.68 13.52 -1.47
N TRP A 19 -9.32 13.55 -0.29
CA TRP A 19 -10.10 12.41 0.18
C TRP A 19 -11.39 12.22 -0.60
N GLY A 20 -12.04 13.30 -1.04
CA GLY A 20 -13.24 13.22 -1.87
C GLY A 20 -12.97 12.52 -3.20
N LEU A 21 -11.87 12.89 -3.88
CA LEU A 21 -11.44 12.25 -5.11
C LEU A 21 -11.03 10.79 -4.87
N SER A 22 -10.37 10.48 -3.75
CA SER A 22 -10.02 9.10 -3.39
C SER A 22 -11.26 8.20 -3.22
N VAL A 23 -12.33 8.73 -2.60
CA VAL A 23 -13.62 8.05 -2.47
C VAL A 23 -14.30 7.88 -3.84
N VAL A 24 -14.29 8.92 -4.68
CA VAL A 24 -14.85 8.85 -6.04
C VAL A 24 -14.14 7.79 -6.87
N ASP A 25 -12.81 7.68 -6.76
CA ASP A 25 -11.99 6.70 -7.49
C ASP A 25 -12.39 5.25 -7.16
N LYS A 26 -12.91 5.02 -5.95
CA LYS A 26 -13.38 3.70 -5.50
C LYS A 26 -14.84 3.41 -5.88
N ILE A 27 -15.63 4.44 -6.13
CA ILE A 27 -17.03 4.32 -6.60
C ILE A 27 -17.08 4.19 -8.12
N ILE A 28 -16.18 4.87 -8.83
CA ILE A 28 -16.07 4.88 -10.29
C ILE A 28 -14.72 4.26 -10.69
N PRO A 29 -14.61 2.91 -10.65
CA PRO A 29 -13.34 2.22 -10.88
C PRO A 29 -12.94 2.12 -12.36
N ASP A 30 -13.82 2.54 -13.28
CA ASP A 30 -13.66 2.35 -14.73
C ASP A 30 -13.34 3.66 -15.47
N VAL A 31 -12.84 3.55 -16.69
CA VAL A 31 -12.54 4.67 -17.56
C VAL A 31 -13.85 5.32 -18.03
N GLN A 32 -14.06 6.56 -17.63
CA GLN A 32 -15.19 7.39 -18.03
C GLN A 32 -14.68 8.65 -18.76
N HIS A 33 -15.58 9.41 -19.35
CA HIS A 33 -15.23 10.69 -19.97
C HIS A 33 -14.63 11.64 -18.91
N LEU A 34 -13.34 11.99 -19.05
CA LEU A 34 -12.55 12.83 -18.13
C LEU A 34 -12.17 12.19 -16.78
N TRP A 35 -12.40 10.90 -16.58
CA TRP A 35 -12.02 10.19 -15.36
C TRP A 35 -11.40 8.84 -15.70
N VAL A 36 -10.18 8.60 -15.22
CA VAL A 36 -9.49 7.32 -15.40
C VAL A 36 -9.38 6.69 -14.02
N GLY A 37 -10.39 5.90 -13.67
CA GLY A 37 -10.44 5.22 -12.38
C GLY A 37 -9.39 4.11 -12.27
N LYS A 38 -9.00 3.77 -11.04
CA LYS A 38 -8.16 2.60 -10.76
C LYS A 38 -9.02 1.46 -10.21
N ASP A 39 -8.92 0.27 -10.80
CA ASP A 39 -9.52 -0.93 -10.24
C ASP A 39 -8.74 -1.40 -8.99
N PHE A 40 -9.12 -0.84 -7.83
CA PHE A 40 -8.54 -1.20 -6.53
C PHE A 40 -8.88 -2.62 -6.11
N PHE A 41 -10.00 -3.19 -6.55
CA PHE A 41 -10.33 -4.58 -6.20
C PHE A 41 -9.35 -5.53 -6.87
N ALA A 42 -9.10 -5.37 -8.17
CA ALA A 42 -8.09 -6.15 -8.88
C ALA A 42 -6.69 -5.93 -8.28
N LEU A 43 -6.37 -4.72 -7.82
CA LEU A 43 -5.10 -4.45 -7.14
C LEU A 43 -4.98 -5.21 -5.81
N PHE A 44 -6.01 -5.15 -4.96
CA PHE A 44 -6.02 -5.85 -3.69
C PHE A 44 -5.96 -7.37 -3.88
N VAL A 45 -6.70 -7.92 -4.85
CA VAL A 45 -6.60 -9.34 -5.22
C VAL A 45 -5.16 -9.72 -5.58
N LYS A 46 -4.46 -8.88 -6.33
CA LYS A 46 -3.03 -9.11 -6.67
C LYS A 46 -2.13 -9.08 -5.43
N PHE A 47 -2.34 -8.14 -4.51
CA PHE A 47 -1.58 -8.03 -3.26
C PHE A 47 -1.80 -9.22 -2.32
N PHE A 48 -3.04 -9.62 -2.07
CA PHE A 48 -3.30 -10.78 -1.22
C PHE A 48 -2.83 -12.09 -1.87
N ALA A 49 -2.95 -12.22 -3.19
CA ALA A 49 -2.42 -13.37 -3.91
C ALA A 49 -0.89 -13.51 -3.83
N SER A 50 -0.14 -12.39 -3.74
CA SER A 50 1.33 -12.46 -3.56
C SER A 50 1.74 -13.00 -2.18
N LEU A 51 0.85 -12.91 -1.19
CA LEU A 51 1.01 -13.53 0.14
C LEU A 51 0.50 -14.98 0.19
N GLY A 52 0.08 -15.55 -0.95
CA GLY A 52 -0.52 -16.89 -1.00
C GLY A 52 -1.99 -16.95 -0.55
N LEU A 53 -2.60 -15.81 -0.20
CA LEU A 53 -4.01 -15.72 0.20
C LEU A 53 -4.89 -15.61 -1.05
N LYS A 54 -5.42 -16.75 -1.49
CA LYS A 54 -6.25 -16.86 -2.72
C LYS A 54 -7.74 -16.59 -2.49
N ASP A 55 -8.19 -16.56 -1.24
CA ASP A 55 -9.59 -16.29 -0.91
C ASP A 55 -9.93 -14.81 -1.15
N SER A 56 -10.97 -14.55 -1.94
CA SER A 56 -11.48 -13.22 -2.25
C SER A 56 -12.02 -12.46 -1.04
N LEU A 57 -12.30 -13.13 0.08
CA LEU A 57 -12.78 -12.48 1.30
C LEU A 57 -11.77 -11.47 1.84
N PHE A 58 -10.47 -11.80 1.82
CA PHE A 58 -9.41 -10.91 2.30
C PHE A 58 -9.33 -9.58 1.55
N PRO A 59 -9.20 -9.56 0.20
CA PRO A 59 -9.18 -8.31 -0.55
C PRO A 59 -10.49 -7.54 -0.44
N THR A 60 -11.65 -8.20 -0.36
CA THR A 60 -12.94 -7.52 -0.16
C THR A 60 -13.02 -6.81 1.18
N VAL A 61 -12.68 -7.48 2.28
CA VAL A 61 -12.72 -6.91 3.64
C VAL A 61 -11.71 -5.77 3.77
N ALA A 62 -10.50 -5.97 3.26
CA ALA A 62 -9.46 -4.95 3.30
C ALA A 62 -9.86 -3.71 2.48
N LEU A 63 -10.41 -3.89 1.27
CA LEU A 63 -10.86 -2.79 0.44
C LEU A 63 -12.02 -2.03 1.10
N ALA A 64 -13.02 -2.74 1.64
CA ALA A 64 -14.15 -2.14 2.32
C ALA A 64 -13.71 -1.35 3.57
N GLY A 65 -12.77 -1.91 4.35
CA GLY A 65 -12.20 -1.24 5.52
C GLY A 65 -11.45 0.04 5.16
N VAL A 66 -10.59 -0.01 4.15
CA VAL A 66 -9.85 1.17 3.67
C VAL A 66 -10.81 2.23 3.13
N SER A 67 -11.77 1.83 2.30
CA SER A 67 -12.77 2.74 1.70
C SER A 67 -13.61 3.43 2.78
N GLY A 68 -13.99 2.70 3.82
CA GLY A 68 -14.72 3.25 4.96
C GLY A 68 -13.91 4.30 5.73
N LEU A 69 -12.62 4.03 5.96
CA LEU A 69 -11.73 4.98 6.64
C LEU A 69 -11.46 6.24 5.79
N GLU A 70 -11.35 6.10 4.47
CA GLU A 70 -11.21 7.25 3.57
C GLU A 70 -12.47 8.12 3.53
N ALA A 71 -13.66 7.50 3.47
CA ALA A 71 -14.92 8.22 3.54
C ALA A 71 -15.10 8.95 4.89
N LEU A 72 -14.63 8.33 5.97
CA LEU A 72 -14.59 8.96 7.29
C LEU A 72 -13.66 10.17 7.30
N ASN A 73 -12.44 10.04 6.75
CA ASN A 73 -11.51 11.16 6.59
C ASN A 73 -12.13 12.30 5.79
N PHE A 74 -12.68 12.02 4.61
CA PHE A 74 -13.39 13.00 3.78
C PHE A 74 -14.43 13.78 4.60
N THR A 75 -15.25 13.05 5.37
CA THR A 75 -16.29 13.66 6.21
C THR A 75 -15.69 14.58 7.27
N MET A 76 -14.60 14.18 7.94
CA MET A 76 -13.93 15.01 8.94
C MET A 76 -13.41 16.33 8.34
N TYR A 77 -12.76 16.28 7.17
CA TYR A 77 -12.28 17.49 6.50
C TYR A 77 -13.42 18.38 5.99
N ALA A 78 -14.47 17.79 5.43
CA ALA A 78 -15.65 18.53 4.98
C ALA A 78 -16.35 19.25 6.15
N VAL A 79 -16.51 18.57 7.29
CA VAL A 79 -17.08 19.18 8.51
C VAL A 79 -16.16 20.29 9.04
N ALA A 80 -14.85 20.10 9.04
CA ALA A 80 -13.88 21.12 9.44
C ALA A 80 -13.95 22.36 8.54
N LEU A 81 -14.01 22.16 7.21
CA LEU A 81 -14.13 23.24 6.22
C LEU A 81 -15.43 24.02 6.41
N TRP A 82 -16.54 23.30 6.57
CA TRP A 82 -17.84 23.92 6.82
C TRP A 82 -17.89 24.69 8.14
N ALA A 83 -17.28 24.16 9.20
CA ALA A 83 -17.17 24.85 10.48
C ALA A 83 -16.35 26.14 10.35
N LEU A 84 -15.23 26.11 9.62
CA LEU A 84 -14.39 27.28 9.38
C LEU A 84 -15.15 28.38 8.61
N TRP A 85 -15.86 28.03 7.54
CA TRP A 85 -16.66 28.98 6.76
C TRP A 85 -17.84 29.57 7.55
N ARG A 86 -18.33 28.86 8.57
CA ARG A 86 -19.34 29.35 9.52
C ARG A 86 -18.75 30.14 10.70
N GLY A 87 -17.44 30.40 10.71
CA GLY A 87 -16.76 31.13 11.78
C GLY A 87 -16.60 30.35 13.09
N ARG A 88 -16.85 29.03 13.09
CA ARG A 88 -16.73 28.16 14.28
C ARG A 88 -15.31 27.57 14.36
N ASN A 89 -14.32 28.42 14.65
CA ASN A 89 -12.89 28.07 14.61
C ASN A 89 -12.52 26.89 15.51
N ALA A 90 -13.03 26.84 16.75
CA ALA A 90 -12.74 25.74 17.68
C ALA A 90 -13.26 24.38 17.15
N GLN A 91 -14.46 24.36 16.54
CA GLN A 91 -14.97 23.13 15.92
C GLN A 91 -14.14 22.74 14.70
N ALA A 92 -13.78 23.72 13.85
CA ALA A 92 -12.96 23.47 12.67
C ALA A 92 -11.62 22.83 13.05
N GLU A 93 -11.00 23.30 14.14
CA GLU A 93 -9.74 22.77 14.63
C GLU A 93 -9.83 21.34 15.17
N VAL A 94 -10.87 21.04 15.97
CA VAL A 94 -11.08 19.69 16.49
C VAL A 94 -11.31 18.69 15.35
N TRP A 95 -12.15 19.04 14.38
CA TRP A 95 -12.44 18.16 13.24
C TRP A 95 -11.24 18.03 12.30
N PHE A 96 -10.49 19.11 12.09
CA PHE A 96 -9.26 19.06 11.30
C PHE A 96 -8.20 18.18 11.97
N PHE A 97 -8.00 18.30 13.28
CA PHE A 97 -7.08 17.42 14.02
C PHE A 97 -7.47 15.95 13.91
N ARG A 98 -8.77 15.64 14.05
CA ARG A 98 -9.28 14.26 13.86
C ARG A 98 -9.00 13.74 12.45
N GLY A 99 -9.23 14.58 11.43
CA GLY A 99 -8.93 14.26 10.04
C GLY A 99 -7.44 13.99 9.82
N ILE A 100 -6.56 14.89 10.30
CA ILE A 100 -5.11 14.72 10.22
C ILE A 100 -4.66 13.43 10.91
N PHE A 101 -5.10 13.19 12.16
CA PHE A 101 -4.70 12.02 12.93
C PHE A 101 -5.12 10.71 12.25
N THR A 102 -6.36 10.65 11.77
CA THR A 102 -6.89 9.48 11.07
C THR A 102 -6.20 9.29 9.71
N SER A 103 -5.91 10.37 8.99
CA SER A 103 -5.17 10.34 7.71
C SER A 103 -3.73 9.89 7.90
N MET A 104 -3.04 10.36 8.92
CA MET A 104 -1.68 9.91 9.25
C MET A 104 -1.67 8.41 9.54
N GLY A 105 -2.65 7.92 10.31
CA GLY A 105 -2.82 6.48 10.54
C GLY A 105 -3.04 5.69 9.24
N LEU A 106 -3.88 6.21 8.34
CA LEU A 106 -4.16 5.57 7.05
C LEU A 106 -2.93 5.54 6.14
N PHE A 107 -2.18 6.65 6.02
CA PHE A 107 -0.94 6.66 5.25
C PHE A 107 0.15 5.79 5.87
N SER A 108 0.23 5.69 7.19
CA SER A 108 1.12 4.71 7.83
C SER A 108 0.72 3.28 7.48
N LEU A 109 -0.57 2.95 7.50
CA LEU A 109 -1.07 1.64 7.06
C LEU A 109 -0.70 1.38 5.59
N PHE A 110 -0.87 2.37 4.70
CA PHE A 110 -0.48 2.25 3.30
C PHE A 110 1.02 2.07 3.13
N SER A 111 1.86 2.85 3.80
CA SER A 111 3.32 2.67 3.73
C SER A 111 3.76 1.28 4.21
N ILE A 112 3.12 0.74 5.25
CA ILE A 112 3.39 -0.64 5.70
C ILE A 112 2.97 -1.64 4.63
N ALA A 113 1.75 -1.48 4.08
CA ALA A 113 1.25 -2.33 3.01
C ALA A 113 2.17 -2.29 1.78
N ASP A 114 2.63 -1.10 1.36
CA ASP A 114 3.55 -0.94 0.24
C ASP A 114 4.88 -1.67 0.48
N GLN A 115 5.40 -1.68 1.70
CA GLN A 115 6.58 -2.46 2.03
C GLN A 115 6.32 -3.97 1.98
N VAL A 116 5.18 -4.41 2.54
CA VAL A 116 4.77 -5.82 2.54
C VAL A 116 4.55 -6.34 1.12
N PHE A 117 3.95 -5.54 0.25
CA PHE A 117 3.62 -5.90 -1.13
C PHE A 117 4.69 -5.50 -2.15
N GLY A 118 5.73 -4.76 -1.73
CA GLY A 118 6.85 -4.37 -2.59
C GLY A 118 6.59 -3.20 -3.53
N ASP A 119 5.58 -2.36 -3.28
CA ASP A 119 5.26 -1.19 -4.11
C ASP A 119 6.12 0.03 -3.72
N ARG A 120 7.32 0.11 -4.30
CA ARG A 120 8.30 1.17 -4.00
C ARG A 120 7.87 2.57 -4.43
N PHE A 121 7.04 2.67 -5.47
CA PHE A 121 6.62 3.97 -5.99
C PHE A 121 5.58 4.58 -5.05
N GLN A 122 4.57 3.80 -4.66
CA GLN A 122 3.53 4.25 -3.73
C GLN A 122 4.09 4.50 -2.32
N LEU A 123 5.11 3.75 -1.89
CA LEU A 123 5.76 3.96 -0.58
C LEU A 123 6.28 5.39 -0.40
N LEU A 124 6.95 5.94 -1.43
CA LEU A 124 7.50 7.30 -1.36
C LEU A 124 6.38 8.34 -1.35
N GLU A 125 5.35 8.15 -2.18
CA GLU A 125 4.19 9.03 -2.23
C GLU A 125 3.44 9.08 -0.88
N HIS A 126 3.13 7.92 -0.31
CA HIS A 126 2.45 7.82 0.98
C HIS A 126 3.29 8.38 2.13
N GLY A 127 4.60 8.13 2.13
CA GLY A 127 5.53 8.72 3.10
C GLY A 127 5.59 10.25 2.99
N LEU A 128 5.57 10.79 1.77
CA LEU A 128 5.52 12.23 1.55
C LEU A 128 4.20 12.83 2.05
N PHE A 129 3.06 12.20 1.74
CA PHE A 129 1.76 12.67 2.24
C PHE A 129 1.67 12.68 3.77
N TRP A 130 2.29 11.69 4.42
CA TRP A 130 2.38 11.66 5.88
C TRP A 130 3.09 12.92 6.44
N VAL A 131 4.21 13.33 5.84
CA VAL A 131 4.93 14.56 6.24
C VAL A 131 4.12 15.81 5.91
N ILE A 132 3.50 15.87 4.72
CA ILE A 132 2.67 17.01 4.31
C ILE A 132 1.46 17.19 5.26
N LEU A 133 0.87 16.12 5.78
CA LEU A 133 -0.19 16.19 6.79
C LEU A 133 0.31 16.85 8.09
N LEU A 134 1.47 16.42 8.58
CA LEU A 134 2.07 17.01 9.78
C LEU A 134 2.35 18.51 9.58
N CYS A 135 2.95 18.87 8.45
CA CYS A 135 3.18 20.26 8.07
C CYS A 135 1.86 21.05 7.94
N SER A 136 0.83 20.45 7.34
CA SER A 136 -0.50 21.06 7.21
C SER A 136 -1.12 21.36 8.57
N TRP A 137 -0.97 20.46 9.54
CA TRP A 137 -1.44 20.67 10.91
C TRP A 137 -0.71 21.82 11.60
N ILE A 138 0.62 21.83 11.51
CA ILE A 138 1.46 22.90 12.08
C ILE A 138 1.11 24.25 11.45
N LEU A 139 1.00 24.33 10.12
CA LEU A 139 0.65 25.57 9.42
C LEU A 139 -0.75 26.04 9.77
N PHE A 140 -1.73 25.14 9.83
CA PHE A 140 -3.10 25.49 10.22
C PHE A 140 -3.17 26.10 11.63
N LYS A 141 -2.41 25.54 12.58
CA LYS A 141 -2.24 26.07 13.95
C LYS A 141 -1.48 27.39 13.97
N PHE A 142 -0.44 27.54 13.15
CA PHE A 142 0.34 28.77 13.05
C PHE A 142 -0.52 29.97 12.62
N PHE A 143 -1.40 29.76 11.65
CA PHE A 143 -2.33 30.78 11.16
C PHE A 143 -3.56 30.99 12.06
N ALA A 144 -3.74 30.22 13.14
CA ALA A 144 -4.78 30.43 14.14
C ALA A 144 -4.47 31.66 15.03
N ALA A 145 -5.50 32.24 15.64
CA ALA A 145 -5.34 33.38 16.54
C ALA A 145 -4.54 32.97 17.80
N GLU A 146 -3.79 33.90 18.42
CA GLU A 146 -2.93 33.58 19.57
C GLU A 146 -3.69 32.95 20.75
N SER A 147 -4.96 33.29 20.94
CA SER A 147 -5.84 32.71 21.97
C SER A 147 -6.25 31.26 21.71
N GLU A 148 -6.02 30.72 20.50
CA GLU A 148 -6.41 29.37 20.07
C GLU A 148 -5.21 28.37 20.09
N ARG A 149 -4.01 28.82 20.50
CA ARG A 149 -2.78 28.00 20.46
C ARG A 149 -2.62 26.97 21.59
N VAL A 150 -3.59 26.82 22.48
CA VAL A 150 -3.48 25.90 23.61
C VAL A 150 -3.75 24.47 23.13
N VAL A 151 -2.73 23.61 23.22
CA VAL A 151 -2.86 22.16 23.01
C VAL A 151 -3.19 21.53 24.35
N ASP A 152 -4.44 21.12 24.55
CA ASP A 152 -4.82 20.33 25.72
C ASP A 152 -4.45 18.85 25.49
N LEU A 153 -3.41 18.40 26.19
CA LEU A 153 -2.94 17.02 26.18
C LEU A 153 -3.82 16.08 27.03
N GLY A 154 -4.68 16.62 27.90
CA GLY A 154 -5.51 15.83 28.81
C GLY A 154 -6.56 15.00 28.06
N THR A 155 -7.20 15.58 27.04
CA THR A 155 -8.22 14.92 26.21
C THR A 155 -7.64 13.97 25.13
N THR A 156 -6.33 14.03 24.87
CA THR A 156 -5.67 13.25 23.80
C THR A 156 -4.83 12.07 24.31
N ARG A 157 -4.67 11.91 25.63
CA ARG A 157 -3.88 10.82 26.24
C ARG A 157 -4.30 9.42 25.78
N GLY A 158 -5.60 9.17 25.64
CA GLY A 158 -6.12 7.89 25.15
C GLY A 158 -5.72 7.60 23.70
N ALA A 159 -5.76 8.62 22.83
CA ALA A 159 -5.34 8.50 21.44
C ALA A 159 -3.84 8.28 21.31
N VAL A 160 -3.03 8.91 22.17
CA VAL A 160 -1.57 8.70 22.22
C VAL A 160 -1.23 7.28 22.65
N VAL A 161 -1.89 6.74 23.69
CA VAL A 161 -1.67 5.37 24.16
C VAL A 161 -2.10 4.35 23.09
N LEU A 162 -3.27 4.56 22.47
CA LEU A 162 -3.73 3.71 21.37
C LEU A 162 -2.78 3.76 20.17
N GLY A 163 -2.31 4.95 19.79
CA GLY A 163 -1.35 5.15 18.71
C GLY A 163 -0.04 4.41 18.98
N LEU A 164 0.54 4.55 20.17
CA LEU A 164 1.72 3.80 20.60
C LEU A 164 1.48 2.28 20.56
N GLY A 165 0.34 1.81 21.05
CA GLY A 165 -0.04 0.40 21.01
C GLY A 165 -0.11 -0.15 19.58
N LEU A 166 -0.76 0.57 18.67
CA LEU A 166 -0.85 0.21 17.26
C LEU A 166 0.51 0.23 16.58
N THR A 167 1.36 1.23 16.86
CA THR A 167 2.73 1.28 16.32
C THR A 167 3.57 0.10 16.78
N LEU A 168 3.50 -0.27 18.06
CA LEU A 168 4.22 -1.42 18.59
C LEU A 168 3.70 -2.74 17.99
N ALA A 169 2.37 -2.89 17.86
CA ALA A 169 1.76 -4.07 17.24
C ALA A 169 2.15 -4.19 15.76
N ALA A 170 2.11 -3.10 15.00
CA ALA A 170 2.54 -3.07 13.61
C ALA A 170 4.03 -3.38 13.49
N THR A 171 4.87 -2.79 14.34
CA THR A 171 6.32 -3.07 14.35
C THR A 171 6.60 -4.54 14.62
N TRP A 172 5.91 -5.13 15.60
CA TRP A 172 6.05 -6.55 15.91
C TRP A 172 5.58 -7.43 14.74
N SER A 173 4.41 -7.14 14.16
CA SER A 173 3.87 -7.87 13.00
C SER A 173 4.79 -7.80 11.78
N ILE A 174 5.36 -6.62 11.47
CA ILE A 174 6.31 -6.46 10.36
C ILE A 174 7.59 -7.27 10.62
N ARG A 175 8.10 -7.27 11.86
CA ARG A 175 9.30 -8.04 12.22
C ARG A 175 9.06 -9.55 12.17
N ASP A 176 7.91 -10.00 12.65
CA ASP A 176 7.50 -11.41 12.61
C ASP A 176 7.31 -11.88 11.17
N PHE A 177 6.56 -11.13 10.36
CA PHE A 177 6.43 -11.39 8.93
C PHE A 177 7.80 -11.41 8.25
N SER A 178 8.62 -10.36 8.42
CA SER A 178 9.97 -10.33 7.85
C SER A 178 10.80 -11.54 8.29
N ALA A 179 10.78 -11.94 9.56
CA ALA A 179 11.52 -13.12 10.01
C ALA A 179 11.04 -14.41 9.34
N SER A 180 9.72 -14.55 9.12
CA SER A 180 9.13 -15.73 8.48
C SER A 180 9.32 -15.80 6.96
N THR A 181 9.44 -14.64 6.29
CA THR A 181 9.44 -14.56 4.82
C THR A 181 10.81 -14.19 4.22
N PHE A 182 11.77 -13.71 5.02
CA PHE A 182 13.08 -13.29 4.52
C PHE A 182 13.86 -14.45 3.88
N ASP A 183 13.76 -15.65 4.46
CA ASP A 183 14.43 -16.83 3.93
C ASP A 183 13.90 -17.24 2.55
N ALA A 184 12.62 -16.94 2.24
CA ALA A 184 12.02 -17.20 0.93
C ALA A 184 12.69 -16.39 -0.20
N GLY A 185 13.35 -15.28 0.13
CA GLY A 185 14.21 -14.52 -0.80
C GLY A 185 15.58 -15.17 -1.05
N SER A 186 15.83 -16.37 -0.53
CA SER A 186 17.11 -17.08 -0.68
C SER A 186 16.97 -18.56 -1.04
N GLN A 187 15.79 -19.15 -0.90
CA GLN A 187 15.54 -20.57 -1.19
C GLN A 187 15.26 -20.81 -2.68
N PRO A 188 15.66 -21.97 -3.24
CA PRO A 188 15.30 -22.34 -4.60
C PRO A 188 13.78 -22.47 -4.75
N VAL A 189 13.27 -22.02 -5.90
CA VAL A 189 11.85 -22.03 -6.21
C VAL A 189 11.48 -23.37 -6.84
N PRO A 190 10.48 -24.11 -6.33
CA PRO A 190 10.05 -25.36 -6.95
C PRO A 190 9.42 -25.10 -8.32
N GLY A 191 9.79 -25.93 -9.30
CA GLY A 191 9.19 -25.92 -10.63
C GLY A 191 7.94 -26.79 -10.68
N GLU A 192 6.96 -26.37 -11.48
CA GLU A 192 5.79 -27.17 -11.84
C GLU A 192 5.86 -27.51 -13.33
N GLU A 193 5.83 -28.80 -13.68
CA GLU A 193 5.74 -29.21 -15.07
C GLU A 193 4.34 -28.91 -15.60
N VAL A 194 4.26 -28.02 -16.60
CA VAL A 194 2.98 -27.55 -17.15
C VAL A 194 2.61 -28.33 -18.41
N VAL A 195 3.62 -28.72 -19.17
CA VAL A 195 3.55 -29.55 -20.37
C VAL A 195 4.82 -30.39 -20.39
N GLU A 196 4.79 -31.57 -21.02
CA GLU A 196 5.96 -32.45 -21.17
C GLU A 196 7.19 -31.67 -21.64
N GLY A 197 8.24 -31.68 -20.81
CA GLY A 197 9.50 -30.98 -21.09
C GLY A 197 9.45 -29.46 -20.92
N VAL A 198 8.39 -28.91 -20.30
CA VAL A 198 8.24 -27.47 -20.03
C VAL A 198 7.87 -27.24 -18.57
N TRP A 199 8.84 -26.67 -17.83
CA TRP A 199 8.75 -26.40 -16.41
C TRP A 199 8.53 -24.92 -16.15
N LYS A 200 7.57 -24.61 -15.28
CA LYS A 200 7.26 -23.24 -14.89
C LYS A 200 7.74 -22.97 -13.46
N PHE A 201 8.38 -21.82 -13.28
CA PHE A 201 8.85 -21.32 -12.00
C PHE A 201 8.24 -19.93 -11.74
N ASP A 202 7.57 -19.77 -10.59
CA ASP A 202 6.98 -18.49 -10.14
C ASP A 202 7.85 -17.90 -9.04
N PHE A 203 8.79 -17.03 -9.42
CA PHE A 203 9.74 -16.47 -8.46
C PHE A 203 9.05 -15.46 -7.52
N PRO A 204 9.37 -15.48 -6.21
CA PRO A 204 8.87 -14.50 -5.26
C PRO A 204 9.46 -13.11 -5.54
N PHE A 205 8.79 -12.07 -5.03
CA PHE A 205 9.18 -10.67 -5.25
C PHE A 205 10.63 -10.35 -4.85
N LEU A 206 11.16 -11.04 -3.84
CA LEU A 206 12.53 -10.83 -3.34
C LEU A 206 13.58 -11.71 -4.05
N ALA A 207 13.19 -12.54 -5.00
CA ALA A 207 14.12 -13.39 -5.71
C ALA A 207 15.10 -12.56 -6.56
N ASP A 208 16.38 -12.79 -6.35
CA ASP A 208 17.46 -12.18 -7.09
C ASP A 208 18.22 -13.23 -7.92
N LYS A 209 19.38 -12.82 -8.45
CA LYS A 209 20.26 -13.70 -9.22
C LYS A 209 20.66 -14.96 -8.43
N LEU A 210 20.87 -14.87 -7.12
CA LEU A 210 21.30 -16.01 -6.31
C LEU A 210 20.17 -17.02 -6.15
N VAL A 211 18.93 -16.55 -5.99
CA VAL A 211 17.74 -17.42 -5.96
C VAL A 211 17.56 -18.15 -7.29
N TRP A 212 17.79 -17.46 -8.41
CA TRP A 212 17.79 -18.08 -9.73
C TRP A 212 18.84 -19.18 -9.86
N GLU A 213 20.11 -18.88 -9.53
CA GLU A 213 21.20 -19.86 -9.60
C GLU A 213 20.92 -21.09 -8.73
N ARG A 214 20.45 -20.89 -7.50
CA ARG A 214 20.05 -21.98 -6.60
C ARG A 214 18.89 -22.80 -7.17
N THR A 215 17.92 -22.15 -7.81
CA THR A 215 16.78 -22.82 -8.42
C THR A 215 17.20 -23.72 -9.58
N VAL A 216 18.06 -23.22 -10.48
CA VAL A 216 18.58 -24.03 -11.61
C VAL A 216 19.43 -25.19 -11.11
N ASN A 217 20.30 -24.94 -10.12
CA ASN A 217 21.13 -25.99 -9.54
C ASN A 217 20.27 -27.08 -8.89
N ALA A 218 19.29 -26.70 -8.06
CA ALA A 218 18.38 -27.64 -7.42
C ALA A 218 17.55 -28.43 -8.45
N PHE A 219 17.11 -27.76 -9.53
CA PHE A 219 16.39 -28.42 -10.62
C PHE A 219 17.26 -29.45 -11.36
N THR A 220 18.50 -29.09 -11.69
CA THR A 220 19.44 -29.98 -12.41
C THR A 220 19.87 -31.16 -11.54
N GLU A 221 19.98 -30.96 -10.22
CA GLU A 221 20.24 -32.05 -9.26
C GLU A 221 19.04 -33.00 -9.12
N ALA A 222 17.82 -32.45 -9.14
CA ALA A 222 16.59 -33.25 -9.04
C ALA A 222 16.26 -34.01 -10.34
N HIS A 223 16.70 -33.50 -11.49
CA HIS A 223 16.43 -34.03 -12.82
C HIS A 223 17.72 -34.26 -13.63
N PRO A 224 18.61 -35.19 -13.20
CA PRO A 224 19.87 -35.45 -13.91
C PRO A 224 19.67 -35.97 -15.35
N GLU A 225 18.50 -36.55 -15.63
CA GLU A 225 18.07 -37.09 -16.92
C GLU A 225 17.63 -36.03 -17.93
N LEU A 226 17.46 -34.78 -17.51
CA LEU A 226 17.00 -33.69 -18.35
C LEU A 226 18.13 -32.69 -18.62
N GLU A 227 18.18 -32.17 -19.85
CA GLU A 227 19.05 -31.07 -20.23
C GLU A 227 18.22 -29.81 -20.49
N VAL A 228 18.62 -28.69 -19.87
CA VAL A 228 17.97 -27.38 -20.08
C VAL A 228 18.38 -26.82 -21.44
N THR A 229 17.45 -26.76 -22.37
CA THR A 229 17.70 -26.31 -23.76
C THR A 229 17.38 -24.84 -23.96
N TYR A 230 16.33 -24.34 -23.32
CA TYR A 230 15.89 -22.96 -23.49
C TYR A 230 15.21 -22.41 -22.24
N ILE A 231 15.42 -21.12 -21.96
CA ILE A 231 14.77 -20.42 -20.85
C ILE A 231 14.03 -19.22 -21.43
N TYR A 232 12.74 -19.15 -21.14
CA TYR A 232 11.83 -18.12 -21.63
C TYR A 232 11.19 -17.37 -20.47
N THR A 233 11.29 -16.04 -20.50
CA THR A 233 10.48 -15.15 -19.66
C THR A 233 9.21 -14.82 -20.42
N GLY A 234 8.03 -15.03 -19.82
CA GLY A 234 6.75 -14.70 -20.47
C GLY A 234 6.67 -13.24 -20.98
N PRO A 235 5.84 -12.94 -22.00
CA PRO A 235 5.64 -11.58 -22.49
C PRO A 235 5.16 -10.63 -21.39
N SER A 236 5.51 -9.35 -21.50
CA SER A 236 5.14 -8.28 -20.56
C SER A 236 3.63 -8.22 -20.26
N GLU A 237 2.78 -8.62 -21.21
CA GLU A 237 1.32 -8.69 -21.10
C GLU A 237 0.84 -9.78 -20.13
N LEU A 238 1.54 -10.92 -20.03
CA LEU A 238 1.27 -11.96 -19.03
C LEU A 238 1.87 -11.60 -17.66
N ASN A 239 2.95 -10.83 -17.64
CA ASN A 239 3.54 -10.26 -16.42
C ASN A 239 2.76 -9.03 -15.89
N ALA A 240 1.75 -8.53 -16.60
CA ALA A 240 0.95 -7.37 -16.16
C ALA A 240 0.14 -7.62 -14.86
N LYS A 241 -0.04 -8.89 -14.47
CA LYS A 241 -0.64 -9.25 -13.17
C LYS A 241 0.34 -9.18 -11.99
N LYS A 242 1.65 -9.22 -12.23
CA LYS A 242 2.71 -9.17 -11.22
C LYS A 242 3.97 -8.51 -11.83
N LYS A 243 3.99 -7.18 -11.97
CA LYS A 243 5.04 -6.42 -12.69
C LYS A 243 6.49 -6.67 -12.21
N THR A 244 6.68 -7.27 -11.03
CA THR A 244 7.98 -7.51 -10.39
C THR A 244 8.25 -8.98 -10.08
N HIS A 245 7.33 -9.90 -10.41
CA HIS A 245 7.59 -11.34 -10.30
C HIS A 245 8.12 -11.88 -11.62
N LEU A 246 9.18 -12.68 -11.54
CA LEU A 246 9.75 -13.33 -12.70
C LEU A 246 9.05 -14.68 -12.91
N LEU A 247 8.31 -14.81 -14.01
CA LEU A 247 7.77 -16.09 -14.49
C LEU A 247 8.72 -16.66 -15.53
N LEU A 248 9.35 -17.78 -15.19
CA LEU A 248 10.28 -18.48 -16.08
C LEU A 248 9.70 -19.80 -16.53
N TYR A 249 9.83 -20.06 -17.83
CA TYR A 249 9.59 -21.34 -18.45
C TYR A 249 10.94 -21.92 -18.86
N VAL A 250 11.26 -23.09 -18.33
CA VAL A 250 12.47 -23.85 -18.63
C VAL A 250 12.06 -25.02 -19.52
N PHE A 251 12.59 -25.05 -20.72
CA PHE A 251 12.40 -26.12 -21.68
C PHE A 251 13.52 -27.13 -21.51
N THR A 252 13.14 -28.40 -21.45
CA THR A 252 14.05 -29.51 -21.19
C THR A 252 13.85 -30.63 -22.20
N GLU A 253 14.95 -31.26 -22.59
CA GLU A 253 14.94 -32.48 -23.41
C GLU A 253 15.62 -33.63 -22.65
N PRO A 254 15.31 -34.90 -22.97
CA PRO A 254 16.04 -36.03 -22.41
C PRO A 254 17.52 -35.93 -22.77
N ARG A 255 18.37 -36.04 -21.75
CA ARG A 255 19.82 -35.99 -21.92
C ARG A 255 20.26 -37.17 -22.79
N GLN A 256 20.85 -36.87 -23.94
CA GLN A 256 21.42 -37.91 -24.80
C GLN A 256 22.82 -38.26 -24.27
N ASP A 257 22.95 -39.44 -23.67
CA ASP A 257 24.25 -40.01 -23.33
C ASP A 257 25.02 -40.26 -24.64
N HIS A 258 26.05 -39.45 -24.90
CA HIS A 258 27.03 -39.69 -25.96
C HIS A 258 28.14 -40.64 -25.51
#